data_AF-K6H4I2-F1
#
_entry.id   AF-K6H4I2-F1
#
_cell.length_a   1.000
_cell.length_b   1.000
_cell.length_c   1.000
_cell.angle_alpha   90.00
_cell.angle_beta   90.00
_cell.angle_gamma   90.00
#
_symmetry.space_group_name_H-M   'P 1'
#
loop_
_entity.id
_entity.type
_entity.pdbx_description
1 polymer ?
#
loop_
_entity_poly.entity_id
_entity_poly.type
_entity_poly.pdbx_seq_one_letter_code
_entity_poly.pdbx_strand_id
1 'polypeptide(L)'
;MYAANNICKGIVKYADAGTVRLGGLICNSRKVDNEREMIEELAKRLGTQMIHFMPRENQVQRAEIHRKTVIDYSPEHAQADEYRALAKKIHDNEMFVVPKPLTINELETLLVDYGIAN
;
A
#
# COMPACT_ATOMS: atom_id res chain seq x y z
N MET A 1 8.12 2.66 2.22
CA MET A 1 8.35 3.51 1.02
C MET A 1 9.50 3.01 0.17
N TYR A 2 10.73 2.91 0.70
CA TYR A 2 11.90 2.38 -0.06
C TYR A 2 11.65 1.05 -0.77
N ALA A 3 11.09 0.07 -0.06
CA ALA A 3 10.75 -1.24 -0.65
C ALA A 3 9.77 -1.12 -1.81
N ALA A 4 8.69 -0.35 -1.65
CA ALA A 4 7.72 -0.10 -2.72
C ALA A 4 8.38 0.55 -3.94
N ASN A 5 9.24 1.55 -3.72
CA ASN A 5 9.98 2.21 -4.81
C ASN A 5 10.95 1.26 -5.53
N ASN A 6 11.64 0.37 -4.79
CA ASN A 6 12.53 -0.63 -5.38
C ASN A 6 11.75 -1.68 -6.19
N ILE A 7 10.58 -2.10 -5.73
CA ILE A 7 9.68 -2.96 -6.51
C ILE A 7 9.24 -2.25 -7.80
N CYS A 8 8.93 -0.95 -7.74
CA CYS A 8 8.57 -0.17 -8.93
C CYS A 8 9.71 -0.14 -9.96
N LYS A 9 10.98 -0.03 -9.54
CA LYS A 9 12.14 -0.15 -10.44
C LYS A 9 12.17 -1.52 -11.13
N GLY A 10 11.84 -2.58 -10.39
CA GLY A 10 11.68 -3.92 -10.94
C GLY A 10 10.57 -3.99 -12.00
N ILE A 11 9.40 -3.41 -11.73
CA ILE A 11 8.28 -3.37 -12.68
C ILE A 11 8.69 -2.64 -13.97
N VAL A 12 9.36 -1.49 -13.88
CA VAL A 12 9.85 -0.74 -15.06
C VAL A 12 10.75 -1.62 -15.94
N LYS A 13 11.66 -2.39 -15.33
CA LYS A 13 12.56 -3.30 -16.07
C LYS A 13 11.82 -4.36 -16.91
N TYR A 14 10.62 -4.76 -16.50
CA TYR A 14 9.82 -5.78 -17.19
C TYR A 14 8.61 -5.20 -17.94
N ALA A 15 8.42 -3.87 -17.90
CA ALA A 15 7.24 -3.23 -18.48
C ALA A 15 7.20 -3.34 -20.01
N ASP A 16 8.36 -3.34 -20.66
CA ASP A 16 8.54 -3.42 -22.12
C ASP A 16 8.12 -4.78 -22.69
N ALA A 17 8.23 -5.85 -21.89
CA ALA A 17 7.72 -7.17 -22.25
C ALA A 17 6.18 -7.27 -22.14
N GLY A 18 5.50 -6.19 -21.72
CA GLY A 18 4.05 -6.02 -21.78
C GLY A 18 3.24 -6.70 -20.66
N THR A 19 3.85 -7.55 -19.83
CA THR A 19 3.09 -8.43 -18.92
C THR A 19 2.92 -7.89 -17.49
N VAL A 20 3.68 -6.87 -17.09
CA VAL A 20 3.69 -6.39 -15.69
C VAL A 20 3.31 -4.92 -15.60
N ARG A 21 2.39 -4.59 -14.69
CA ARG A 21 1.93 -3.22 -14.37
C ARG A 21 1.73 -3.06 -12.87
N LEU A 22 1.82 -1.83 -12.38
CA LEU A 22 1.49 -1.48 -11.00
C LEU A 22 -0.01 -1.13 -10.92
N GLY A 23 -0.76 -1.83 -10.06
CA GLY A 23 -2.17 -1.54 -9.80
C GLY A 23 -2.42 -0.46 -8.75
N GLY A 24 -1.48 -0.30 -7.80
CA GLY A 24 -1.56 0.70 -6.75
C GLY A 24 -0.84 0.29 -5.47
N LEU A 25 -0.91 1.16 -4.47
CA LEU A 25 -0.33 0.97 -3.14
C LEU A 25 -1.42 0.57 -2.14
N ILE A 26 -1.09 -0.37 -1.25
CA ILE A 26 -1.87 -0.66 -0.06
C ILE A 26 -1.03 -0.20 1.13
N CYS A 27 -1.51 0.79 1.87
CA CYS A 27 -0.85 1.22 3.09
C CYS A 27 -1.29 0.31 4.23
N ASN A 28 -0.35 -0.44 4.82
CA ASN A 28 -0.61 -1.16 6.07
C ASN A 28 -0.14 -0.29 7.23
N SER A 29 -1.09 0.33 7.92
CA SER A 29 -0.78 1.41 8.85
C SER A 29 0.08 0.94 10.01
N ARG A 30 1.00 1.81 10.42
CA ARG A 30 1.80 1.66 11.64
C ARG A 30 1.41 2.68 12.72
N LYS A 31 0.29 3.38 12.53
CA LYS A 31 -0.16 4.49 13.39
C LYS A 31 0.91 5.59 13.50
N VAL A 32 1.48 5.96 12.36
CA VAL A 32 2.42 7.09 12.25
C VAL A 32 1.65 8.31 11.78
N ASP A 33 2.02 9.49 12.29
CA ASP A 33 1.40 10.76 11.89
C ASP A 33 1.58 10.99 10.38
N ASN A 34 0.53 11.54 9.75
CA ASN A 34 0.47 11.85 8.30
C ASN A 34 0.76 10.66 7.36
N GLU A 35 0.67 9.42 7.85
CA GLU A 35 1.01 8.21 7.06
C GLU A 35 0.10 8.05 5.84
N ARG A 36 -1.16 8.47 5.94
CA ARG A 36 -2.10 8.40 4.82
C ARG A 36 -1.68 9.36 3.71
N GLU A 37 -1.51 10.63 4.05
CA GLU A 37 -1.20 11.71 3.13
C GLU A 37 0.14 11.48 2.45
N MET A 38 1.13 10.97 3.20
CA MET A 38 2.44 10.61 2.67
C MET A 38 2.37 9.49 1.62
N ILE A 39 1.56 8.45 1.86
CA ILE A 39 1.41 7.35 0.90
C ILE A 39 0.56 7.74 -0.30
N GLU A 40 -0.43 8.62 -0.12
CA GLU A 40 -1.17 9.22 -1.24
C GLU A 40 -0.24 10.04 -2.15
N GLU A 41 0.62 10.88 -1.58
CA GLU A 41 1.60 11.65 -2.36
C GLU A 41 2.64 10.74 -3.03
N LEU A 42 3.13 9.70 -2.34
CA LEU A 42 4.01 8.70 -2.96
C LEU A 42 3.32 8.01 -4.14
N ALA A 43 2.07 7.58 -3.99
CA ALA A 43 1.30 6.93 -5.04
C ALA A 43 1.19 7.86 -6.27
N LYS A 44 0.84 9.12 -6.04
CA LYS A 44 0.75 10.14 -7.09
C LYS A 44 2.07 10.34 -7.82
N ARG A 45 3.20 10.44 -7.11
CA ARG A 45 4.54 10.59 -7.72
C ARG A 45 4.96 9.35 -8.51
N LEU A 46 4.60 8.15 -8.03
CA LEU A 46 4.79 6.90 -8.77
C LEU A 46 3.85 6.77 -9.99
N GLY A 47 2.88 7.67 -10.15
CA GLY A 47 1.89 7.65 -11.23
C GLY A 47 0.75 6.67 -11.00
N THR A 48 0.48 6.29 -9.75
CA THR A 48 -0.56 5.33 -9.37
C THR A 48 -1.45 5.89 -8.26
N GLN A 49 -2.26 5.03 -7.63
CA GLN A 49 -3.16 5.37 -6.54
C GLN A 49 -2.85 4.56 -5.28
N MET A 50 -3.25 5.08 -4.11
CA MET A 50 -3.38 4.27 -2.92
C MET A 50 -4.76 3.59 -2.95
N ILE A 51 -4.79 2.29 -3.26
CA ILE A 51 -6.03 1.51 -3.36
C ILE A 51 -6.75 1.51 -2.01
N HIS A 52 -6.00 1.33 -0.93
CA HIS A 52 -6.59 1.18 0.38
C HIS A 52 -5.60 1.53 1.50
N PHE A 53 -6.13 2.09 2.58
CA PHE A 53 -5.41 2.34 3.82
C PHE A 53 -5.93 1.37 4.88
N MET A 54 -5.15 0.32 5.15
CA MET A 54 -5.50 -0.73 6.10
C MET A 54 -5.15 -0.27 7.52
N PRO A 55 -6.13 -0.14 8.43
CA PRO A 55 -5.86 0.28 9.80
C PRO A 55 -5.12 -0.81 10.59
N ARG A 56 -4.40 -0.37 11.63
CA ARG A 56 -3.67 -1.26 12.54
C ARG A 56 -4.60 -1.76 13.64
N GLU A 57 -4.99 -3.03 13.55
CA GLU A 57 -5.90 -3.66 14.50
C GLU A 57 -5.30 -4.88 15.20
N ASN A 58 -5.55 -4.98 16.51
CA ASN A 58 -5.07 -6.10 17.34
C ASN A 58 -5.73 -7.43 16.99
N GLN A 59 -6.89 -7.38 16.33
CA GLN A 59 -7.62 -8.56 15.89
C GLN A 59 -6.83 -9.37 14.84
N VAL A 60 -5.94 -8.71 14.09
CA VAL A 60 -5.05 -9.39 13.13
C VAL A 60 -4.14 -10.36 13.87
N GLN A 61 -3.44 -9.92 14.93
CA GLN A 61 -2.55 -10.80 15.70
C GLN A 61 -3.32 -11.93 16.40
N ARG A 62 -4.53 -11.64 16.90
CA ARG A 62 -5.39 -12.68 17.50
C ARG A 62 -5.78 -13.76 16.49
N ALA A 63 -6.11 -13.38 15.26
CA ALA A 63 -6.41 -14.33 14.19
C ALA A 63 -5.17 -15.13 13.77
N GLU A 64 -4.02 -14.47 13.64
CA GLU A 64 -2.73 -15.10 13.31
C GLU A 64 -2.31 -16.18 14.32
N ILE A 65 -2.50 -15.94 15.64
CA ILE A 65 -2.23 -16.93 16.69
C ILE A 65 -3.07 -18.21 16.49
N HIS A 66 -4.28 -18.08 15.97
CA HIS A 66 -5.16 -19.20 15.64
C HIS A 66 -4.94 -19.75 14.22
N ARG A 67 -3.91 -19.27 13.50
CA ARG A 67 -3.60 -19.64 12.11
C ARG A 67 -4.76 -19.38 11.14
N LYS A 68 -5.57 -18.36 11.43
CA LYS A 68 -6.74 -17.96 10.64
C LYS A 68 -6.56 -16.55 10.09
N THR A 69 -7.26 -16.25 9.01
CA THR A 69 -7.46 -14.85 8.58
C THR A 69 -8.47 -14.17 9.48
N VAL A 70 -8.50 -12.83 9.52
CA VAL A 70 -9.54 -12.12 10.28
C VAL A 70 -10.95 -12.43 9.73
N ILE A 71 -11.08 -12.64 8.42
CA ILE A 71 -12.36 -13.02 7.79
C ILE A 71 -12.88 -14.36 8.34
N ASP A 72 -12.01 -15.36 8.54
CA ASP A 72 -12.39 -16.67 9.10
C ASP A 72 -12.53 -16.62 10.64
N TYR A 73 -11.61 -15.95 11.33
CA TYR A 73 -11.59 -15.92 12.79
C TYR A 73 -12.69 -15.04 13.39
N SER A 74 -13.00 -13.90 12.77
CA SER A 74 -13.96 -12.91 13.30
C SER A 74 -14.62 -12.15 12.15
N PRO A 75 -15.54 -12.81 11.41
CA PRO A 75 -16.12 -12.28 10.18
C PRO A 75 -16.88 -10.96 10.36
N GLU A 76 -17.39 -10.67 11.55
CA GLU A 76 -18.17 -9.46 11.88
C GLU A 76 -17.31 -8.31 12.43
N HIS A 77 -16.00 -8.53 12.63
CA HIS A 77 -15.11 -7.48 13.12
C HIS A 77 -14.86 -6.43 12.03
N ALA A 78 -14.79 -5.14 12.36
CA ALA A 78 -14.58 -4.05 11.40
C ALA A 78 -13.35 -4.27 10.49
N GLN A 79 -12.27 -4.83 11.04
CA GLN A 79 -11.08 -5.22 10.27
C GLN A 79 -11.38 -6.24 9.14
N ALA A 80 -12.34 -7.15 9.32
CA ALA A 80 -12.79 -8.05 8.26
C ALA A 80 -13.46 -7.25 7.12
N ASP A 81 -14.25 -6.23 7.46
CA ASP A 81 -14.87 -5.35 6.47
C ASP A 81 -13.83 -4.51 5.71
N GLU A 82 -12.75 -4.06 6.36
CA GLU A 82 -11.63 -3.40 5.67
C GLU A 82 -10.98 -4.32 4.63
N TYR A 83 -10.79 -5.61 4.94
CA TYR A 83 -10.30 -6.58 3.96
C TYR A 83 -11.29 -6.81 2.81
N ARG A 84 -12.60 -6.87 3.09
CA ARG A 84 -13.63 -6.98 2.04
C ARG A 84 -13.66 -5.74 1.15
N ALA A 85 -13.54 -4.55 1.74
CA ALA A 85 -13.46 -3.29 1.01
C ALA A 85 -12.20 -3.23 0.15
N LEU A 86 -11.04 -3.63 0.68
CA LEU A 86 -9.80 -3.77 -0.10
C LEU A 86 -9.99 -4.76 -1.27
N ALA A 87 -10.55 -5.95 -1.02
CA ALA A 87 -10.76 -6.96 -2.04
C ALA A 87 -11.66 -6.43 -3.18
N LYS A 88 -12.75 -5.75 -2.84
CA LYS A 88 -13.63 -5.11 -3.83
C LYS A 88 -12.89 -4.05 -4.64
N LYS A 89 -12.12 -3.17 -4.00
CA LYS A 89 -11.34 -2.14 -4.70
C LYS A 89 -10.26 -2.72 -5.62
N ILE A 90 -9.64 -3.85 -5.26
CA ILE A 90 -8.70 -4.56 -6.14
C ILE A 90 -9.45 -5.18 -7.33
N HIS A 91 -10.59 -5.83 -7.08
CA HIS A 91 -11.40 -6.48 -8.11
C HIS A 91 -11.87 -5.48 -9.18
N ASP A 92 -12.33 -4.31 -8.72
CA ASP A 92 -12.84 -3.24 -9.58
C ASP A 92 -11.74 -2.31 -10.10
N ASN A 93 -10.45 -2.60 -9.83
CA ASN A 93 -9.37 -1.72 -10.23
C ASN A 93 -9.11 -1.81 -11.74
N GLU A 94 -9.18 -0.67 -12.42
CA GLU A 94 -8.86 -0.54 -13.85
C GLU A 94 -7.54 0.22 -14.08
N MET A 95 -6.97 0.84 -13.04
CA MET A 95 -5.73 1.61 -13.15
C MET A 95 -4.52 0.66 -13.06
N PHE A 96 -3.87 0.44 -14.20
CA PHE A 96 -2.65 -0.34 -14.31
C PHE A 96 -1.58 0.45 -15.07
N VAL A 97 -0.52 0.84 -14.38
CA VAL A 97 0.48 1.79 -14.91
C VAL A 97 1.87 1.19 -14.97
N VAL A 98 2.72 1.74 -15.84
CA VAL A 98 4.17 1.63 -15.67
C VAL A 98 4.57 2.71 -14.66
N PRO A 99 5.05 2.33 -13.45
CA PRO A 99 5.31 3.32 -12.41
C PRO A 99 6.51 4.19 -12.75
N LYS A 100 6.63 5.33 -12.06
CA LYS A 100 7.76 6.26 -12.16
C LYS A 100 8.55 6.27 -10.85
N PRO A 101 9.53 5.36 -10.66
CA PRO A 101 10.28 5.29 -9.41
C PRO A 101 11.00 6.60 -9.09
N LEU A 102 10.98 6.98 -7.82
CA LEU A 102 11.65 8.17 -7.31
C LEU A 102 13.14 7.86 -7.05
N THR A 103 13.96 8.90 -7.10
CA THR A 103 15.33 8.90 -6.58
C THR A 103 15.34 8.76 -5.05
N ILE A 104 16.50 8.45 -4.47
CA ILE A 104 16.64 8.36 -3.01
C ILE A 104 16.36 9.72 -2.35
N ASN A 105 16.94 10.79 -2.91
CA ASN A 105 16.74 12.15 -2.40
C ASN A 105 15.25 12.54 -2.39
N GLU A 106 14.50 12.24 -3.46
CA GLU A 106 13.06 12.53 -3.51
C GLU A 106 12.25 11.76 -2.47
N LEU A 107 12.66 10.51 -2.15
CA LEU A 107 12.03 9.73 -1.08
C LEU A 107 12.36 10.30 0.30
N GLU A 108 13.59 10.73 0.52
CA GLU A 108 14.03 11.34 1.78
C GLU A 108 13.32 12.67 2.01
N THR A 109 13.24 13.54 1.00
CA THR A 109 12.45 14.77 1.07
C THR A 109 11.00 14.48 1.44
N LEU A 110 10.39 13.47 0.81
CA LEU A 110 9.00 13.10 1.12
C LEU A 110 8.83 12.58 2.56
N LEU A 111 9.83 11.91 3.14
CA LEU A 111 9.78 11.47 4.54
C LEU A 111 9.90 12.64 5.53
N VAL A 112 10.73 13.63 5.20
CA VAL A 112 10.92 14.84 6.00
C VAL A 112 9.67 15.71 5.97
N ASP A 113 9.11 15.95 4.77
CA ASP A 113 7.92 16.80 4.56
C ASP A 113 6.71 16.30 5.38
N TYR A 114 6.59 14.99 5.57
CA TYR A 114 5.49 14.35 6.29
C TYR A 114 5.84 13.94 7.73
N GLY A 115 7.02 14.33 8.23
CA GLY A 115 7.35 14.29 9.67
C GLY A 115 7.80 12.94 10.22
N ILE A 116 8.25 12.00 9.37
CA ILE A 116 8.74 10.68 9.83
C ILE A 116 10.23 10.73 10.24
N ALA A 117 10.95 11.77 9.84
CA ALA A 117 12.37 11.97 10.16
C ALA A 117 12.55 13.22 11.05
N ASN A 118 12.20 13.11 12.33
CA ASN A 118 12.69 13.99 13.40
C ASN A 118 13.31 13.15 14.51
#